data_AF-A0A1B9MHR2-F1
#
_entry.id   AF-A0A1B9MHR2-F1
#
_cell.length_a   1.000
_cell.length_b   1.000
_cell.length_c   1.000
_cell.angle_alpha   90.00
_cell.angle_beta   90.00
_cell.angle_gamma   90.00
#
_symmetry.space_group_name_H-M   'P 1'
#
loop_
_entity.id
_entity.type
_entity.pdbx_description
1 polymer ?
#
loop_
_entity_poly.entity_id
_entity_poly.type
_entity_poly.pdbx_seq_one_letter_code
_entity_poly.pdbx_strand_id
1 'polypeptide(L)'
;MGASIFFSKDESIEKPEDRFTSAFIHSSYWDSFGDLLDKVFLPSYPKLHKVIKSEEGEYLKFYSFAELDKEQFNQAVKLIREYIAKQKNPTEWQKVAQVVWVEIAEPYIIQDKRYQKT
;
A
#
# COMPACT_ATOMS: atom_id res chain seq x y z
N MET A 1 1.16 -7.83 -17.53
CA MET A 1 2.18 -8.22 -16.53
C MET A 1 1.66 -7.76 -15.17
N GLY A 2 1.75 -8.61 -14.14
CA GLY A 2 1.24 -8.27 -12.79
C GLY A 2 2.17 -7.31 -12.05
N ALA A 3 1.70 -6.81 -10.91
CA ALA A 3 2.46 -5.95 -10.00
C ALA A 3 2.29 -6.44 -8.56
N SER A 4 3.10 -5.97 -7.62
CA SER A 4 3.11 -6.48 -6.24
C SER A 4 2.92 -5.39 -5.20
N ILE A 5 2.30 -5.73 -4.07
CA ILE A 5 2.32 -4.90 -2.86
C ILE A 5 3.07 -5.66 -1.78
N PHE A 6 4.12 -5.08 -1.23
CA PHE A 6 4.87 -5.62 -0.10
C PHE A 6 4.34 -5.01 1.20
N PHE A 7 4.00 -5.86 2.16
CA PHE A 7 3.42 -5.42 3.44
C PHE A 7 4.47 -5.41 4.53
N SER A 8 5.20 -6.51 4.70
CA SER A 8 6.20 -6.69 5.75
C SER A 8 7.44 -7.40 5.21
N LYS A 9 8.53 -7.26 5.96
CA LYS A 9 9.79 -7.97 5.76
C LYS A 9 10.21 -8.59 7.08
N ASP A 10 10.55 -9.88 7.06
CA ASP A 10 11.11 -10.61 8.21
C ASP A 10 12.52 -11.07 7.88
N GLU A 11 13.51 -10.43 8.51
CA GLU A 11 14.93 -10.73 8.29
C GLU A 11 15.40 -11.98 9.04
N SER A 12 14.57 -12.55 9.92
CA SER A 12 14.90 -13.81 10.62
C SER A 12 14.73 -15.04 9.74
N ILE A 13 14.02 -14.92 8.62
CA ILE A 13 13.79 -16.01 7.67
C ILE A 13 15.04 -16.21 6.79
N GLU A 14 15.60 -17.43 6.82
CA GLU A 14 16.84 -17.75 6.09
C GLU A 14 16.71 -17.50 4.58
N LYS A 15 15.63 -18.00 3.97
CA LYS A 15 15.38 -17.90 2.53
C LYS A 15 14.91 -16.50 2.14
N PRO A 16 15.65 -15.76 1.28
CA PRO A 16 15.29 -14.41 0.89
C PRO A 16 13.90 -14.28 0.24
N GLU A 17 13.48 -15.28 -0.55
CA GLU A 17 12.16 -15.27 -1.19
C GLU A 17 10.98 -15.31 -0.21
N ASP A 18 11.18 -15.91 0.97
CA ASP A 18 10.13 -16.08 1.98
C ASP A 18 10.10 -14.93 3.01
N ARG A 19 11.04 -13.98 2.90
CA ARG A 19 11.14 -12.84 3.85
C ARG A 19 10.01 -11.85 3.71
N PHE A 20 9.34 -11.81 2.57
CA PHE A 20 8.34 -10.79 2.27
C PHE A 20 6.93 -11.34 2.36
N THR A 21 6.08 -10.67 3.14
CA THR A 21 4.64 -10.83 3.00
C THR A 21 4.15 -9.88 1.91
N SER A 22 3.58 -10.43 0.84
CA SER A 22 3.16 -9.66 -0.32
C SER A 22 1.87 -10.19 -0.95
N ALA A 23 1.27 -9.37 -1.82
CA ALA A 23 0.16 -9.77 -2.67
C ALA A 23 0.39 -9.30 -4.12
N PHE A 24 -0.07 -10.12 -5.07
CA PHE A 24 -0.05 -9.78 -6.49
C PHE A 24 -1.35 -9.09 -6.90
N ILE A 25 -1.22 -8.05 -7.73
CA ILE A 25 -2.34 -7.33 -8.32
C ILE A 25 -2.20 -7.23 -9.83
N HIS A 26 -3.35 -7.16 -10.52
CA HIS A 26 -3.38 -6.99 -11.97
C HIS A 26 -2.89 -5.58 -12.36
N SER A 27 -2.31 -5.42 -13.56
CA SER A 27 -1.77 -4.12 -13.99
C SER A 27 -2.81 -3.00 -14.02
N SER A 28 -4.06 -3.31 -14.37
CA SER A 28 -5.14 -2.32 -14.35
C SER A 28 -5.47 -1.82 -12.94
N TYR A 29 -5.22 -2.65 -11.91
CA TYR A 29 -5.47 -2.32 -10.51
C TYR A 29 -4.28 -1.56 -9.91
N TRP A 30 -3.08 -1.91 -10.37
CA TRP A 30 -1.84 -1.25 -10.04
C TRP A 30 -1.89 0.26 -10.30
N ASP A 31 -2.26 0.68 -11.52
CA ASP A 31 -2.29 2.10 -11.86
C ASP A 31 -3.30 2.87 -10.98
N SER A 32 -4.51 2.32 -10.78
CA SER A 32 -5.54 2.94 -9.94
C SER A 32 -5.12 3.04 -8.48
N PHE A 33 -4.44 2.01 -7.95
CA PHE A 33 -3.93 2.06 -6.57
C PHE A 33 -2.78 3.06 -6.44
N GLY A 34 -1.90 3.15 -7.44
CA GLY A 34 -0.86 4.18 -7.54
C GLY A 34 -1.42 5.60 -7.50
N ASP A 35 -2.50 5.85 -8.24
CA ASP A 35 -3.19 7.14 -8.24
C ASP A 35 -3.78 7.46 -6.85
N LEU A 36 -4.31 6.44 -6.16
CA LEU A 36 -4.77 6.60 -4.77
C LEU A 36 -3.61 6.98 -3.84
N LEU A 37 -2.46 6.32 -3.95
CA LEU A 37 -1.27 6.66 -3.16
C LEU A 37 -0.80 8.10 -3.41
N ASP A 38 -0.83 8.55 -4.68
CA ASP A 38 -0.50 9.92 -5.04
C ASP A 38 -1.46 10.92 -4.40
N LYS A 39 -2.78 10.67 -4.48
CA LYS A 39 -3.78 11.57 -3.90
C LYS A 39 -3.71 11.63 -2.38
N VAL A 40 -3.40 10.52 -1.72
CA VAL A 40 -3.34 10.44 -0.26
C VAL A 40 -2.07 11.09 0.29
N PHE A 41 -0.91 10.78 -0.31
CA PHE A 41 0.38 11.09 0.31
C PHE A 41 1.10 12.27 -0.33
N LEU A 42 1.07 12.43 -1.65
CA LEU A 42 1.89 13.44 -2.32
C LEU A 42 1.64 14.89 -1.83
N PRO A 43 0.39 15.33 -1.54
CA PRO A 43 0.13 16.71 -1.14
C PRO A 43 0.65 17.10 0.24
N SER A 44 0.72 16.16 1.18
CA SER A 44 0.96 16.48 2.61
C SER A 44 1.98 15.57 3.30
N TYR A 45 2.27 14.41 2.72
CA TYR A 45 3.18 13.41 3.24
C TYR A 45 4.15 12.88 2.17
N PRO A 46 4.90 13.76 1.47
CA PRO A 46 5.77 13.36 0.36
C PRO A 46 6.88 12.39 0.78
N LYS A 47 7.28 12.40 2.06
CA LYS A 47 8.22 11.42 2.61
C LYS A 47 7.61 10.01 2.69
N LEU A 48 6.36 9.88 3.16
CA LEU A 48 5.65 8.59 3.16
C LEU A 48 5.41 8.12 1.73
N HIS A 49 5.01 9.04 0.84
CA HIS A 49 4.82 8.76 -0.57
C HIS A 49 6.08 8.13 -1.19
N LYS A 50 7.25 8.77 -1.02
CA LYS A 50 8.52 8.28 -1.57
C LYS A 50 8.93 6.90 -1.05
N VAL A 51 8.56 6.54 0.18
CA VAL A 51 8.84 5.20 0.73
C VAL A 51 7.87 4.17 0.16
N ILE A 52 6.57 4.49 0.09
CA ILE A 52 5.52 3.54 -0.34
C ILE A 52 5.54 3.33 -1.85
N LYS A 53 5.70 4.40 -2.61
CA LYS A 53 5.77 4.48 -4.07
C LYS A 53 7.11 5.08 -4.46
N SER A 54 8.16 4.28 -4.30
CA SER A 54 9.52 4.68 -4.68
C SER A 54 9.69 4.62 -6.20
N GLU A 55 10.61 5.41 -6.75
CA GLU A 55 10.94 5.38 -8.18
C GLU A 55 11.37 3.98 -8.65
N GLU A 56 12.17 3.29 -7.84
CA GLU A 56 12.54 1.89 -8.07
C GLU A 56 11.33 0.96 -8.07
N GLY A 57 10.41 1.16 -7.12
CA GLY A 57 9.16 0.40 -7.04
C GLY A 57 8.28 0.61 -8.27
N GLU A 58 8.16 1.84 -8.76
CA GLU A 58 7.42 2.10 -10.00
C GLU A 58 8.03 1.43 -11.22
N TYR A 59 9.37 1.44 -11.33
CA TYR A 59 10.10 0.77 -12.39
C TYR A 59 9.92 -0.76 -12.33
N LEU A 60 10.03 -1.35 -11.13
CA LEU A 60 9.91 -2.78 -10.87
C LEU A 60 8.47 -3.26 -10.64
N LYS A 61 7.47 -2.37 -10.77
CA LYS A 61 6.04 -2.65 -10.55
C LYS A 61 5.73 -3.22 -9.15
N PHE A 62 6.22 -2.54 -8.10
CA PHE A 62 5.81 -2.80 -6.72
C PHE A 62 5.63 -1.55 -5.85
N TYR A 63 4.67 -1.62 -4.91
CA TYR A 63 4.52 -0.66 -3.82
C TYR A 63 4.90 -1.34 -2.51
N SER A 64 5.44 -0.61 -1.54
CA SER A 64 5.98 -1.22 -0.32
C SER A 64 5.63 -0.47 0.96
N PHE A 65 4.92 -1.14 1.86
CA PHE A 65 4.74 -0.72 3.25
C PHE A 65 5.79 -1.35 4.18
N ALA A 66 6.68 -2.20 3.65
CA ALA A 66 7.60 -3.01 4.45
C ALA A 66 8.63 -2.15 5.20
N GLU A 67 9.07 -1.04 4.60
CA GLU A 67 10.09 -0.15 5.16
C GLU A 67 9.52 0.93 6.09
N LEU A 68 8.19 0.98 6.27
CA LEU A 68 7.58 1.91 7.21
C LEU A 68 7.83 1.47 8.65
N ASP A 69 8.24 2.41 9.50
CA ASP A 69 8.22 2.16 10.94
C ASP A 69 6.77 2.05 11.45
N LYS A 70 6.62 1.70 12.73
CA LYS A 70 5.30 1.48 13.34
C LYS A 70 4.39 2.72 13.26
N GLU A 71 4.93 3.92 13.48
CA GLU A 71 4.14 5.15 13.48
C GLU A 71 3.72 5.51 12.05
N GLN A 72 4.67 5.47 11.12
CA GLN A 72 4.46 5.72 9.70
C GLN A 72 3.45 4.74 9.09
N PHE A 73 3.55 3.46 9.44
CA PHE A 73 2.64 2.42 8.98
C PHE A 73 1.20 2.74 9.38
N ASN A 74 0.94 3.00 10.66
CA ASN A 74 -0.41 3.31 11.14
C ASN A 74 -0.93 4.65 10.61
N GLN A 75 -0.04 5.64 10.46
CA GLN A 75 -0.38 6.91 9.82
C GLN A 75 -0.81 6.69 8.37
N ALA A 76 -0.09 5.87 7.59
CA ALA A 76 -0.43 5.57 6.21
C ALA A 76 -1.81 4.89 6.11
N VAL A 77 -2.06 3.88 6.95
CA VAL A 77 -3.35 3.18 7.02
C VAL A 77 -4.50 4.14 7.33
N LYS A 78 -4.32 5.00 8.33
CA LYS A 78 -5.32 6.01 8.70
C LYS A 78 -5.63 6.95 7.55
N LEU A 79 -4.61 7.47 6.88
CA LEU A 79 -4.77 8.43 5.78
C LEU A 79 -5.51 7.81 4.59
N ILE A 80 -5.21 6.56 4.22
CA ILE A 80 -5.91 5.86 3.13
C ILE A 80 -7.37 5.64 3.49
N ARG A 81 -7.66 5.15 4.71
CA ARG A 81 -9.03 4.94 5.19
C ARG A 81 -9.83 6.25 5.21
N GLU A 82 -9.25 7.32 5.74
CA GLU A 82 -9.90 8.63 5.76
C GLU A 82 -10.18 9.16 4.35
N TYR A 83 -9.24 8.98 3.42
CA TYR A 83 -9.42 9.41 2.04
C TYR A 83 -10.57 8.65 1.37
N ILE A 84 -10.60 7.32 1.49
CA ILE A 84 -11.67 6.47 0.96
C ILE A 84 -13.03 6.88 1.56
N ALA A 85 -13.10 7.05 2.88
CA ALA A 85 -14.35 7.41 3.58
C ALA A 85 -14.91 8.78 3.16
N LYS A 86 -14.07 9.71 2.71
CA LYS A 86 -14.48 11.06 2.26
C LYS A 86 -15.05 11.07 0.83
N GLN A 87 -14.91 9.98 0.07
CA GLN A 87 -15.38 9.93 -1.32
C GLN A 87 -16.90 9.81 -1.39
N LYS A 88 -17.57 10.89 -1.81
CA LYS A 88 -19.00 10.88 -2.16
C LYS A 88 -19.12 10.70 -3.67
N ASN A 89 -19.56 9.51 -4.10
CA ASN A 89 -19.62 9.06 -5.50
C ASN A 89 -18.23 8.85 -6.15
N PRO A 90 -17.53 7.74 -5.82
CA PRO A 90 -16.23 7.45 -6.39
C PRO A 90 -16.30 7.26 -7.91
N THR A 91 -15.32 7.79 -8.63
CA THR A 91 -15.10 7.49 -10.05
C THR A 91 -14.71 6.02 -10.23
N GLU A 92 -14.73 5.51 -11.47
CA GLU A 92 -14.37 4.11 -11.74
C GLU A 92 -12.96 3.74 -11.25
N TRP A 93 -11.96 4.58 -11.49
CA TRP A 93 -10.61 4.32 -10.99
C TRP A 93 -10.54 4.33 -9.45
N GLN A 94 -11.33 5.19 -8.79
CA GLN A 94 -11.40 5.23 -7.32
C GLN A 94 -12.03 3.95 -6.76
N LYS A 95 -13.08 3.42 -7.40
CA LYS A 95 -13.67 2.13 -7.02
C LYS A 95 -12.66 1.00 -7.16
N VAL A 96 -11.90 0.97 -8.26
CA VAL A 96 -10.84 -0.02 -8.46
C VAL A 96 -9.77 0.10 -7.37
N ALA A 97 -9.32 1.31 -7.05
CA ALA A 97 -8.35 1.53 -5.99
C ALA A 97 -8.87 1.11 -4.60
N GLN A 98 -10.16 1.35 -4.33
CA GLN A 98 -10.83 0.88 -3.11
C GLN A 98 -10.87 -0.64 -3.04
N VAL A 99 -11.16 -1.34 -4.14
CA VAL A 99 -11.12 -2.81 -4.20
C VAL A 99 -9.72 -3.32 -3.86
N VAL A 100 -8.67 -2.74 -4.44
CA VAL A 100 -7.28 -3.10 -4.09
C VAL A 100 -7.02 -2.89 -2.61
N TRP A 101 -7.48 -1.78 -2.03
CA TRP A 101 -7.31 -1.54 -0.60
C TRP A 101 -8.05 -2.57 0.25
N VAL A 102 -9.37 -2.73 0.05
CA VAL A 102 -10.25 -3.52 0.93
C VAL A 102 -10.05 -5.02 0.78
N GLU A 103 -9.93 -5.49 -0.46
CA GLU A 103 -9.91 -6.93 -0.74
C GLU A 103 -8.49 -7.50 -0.76
N ILE A 104 -7.48 -6.67 -1.03
CA ILE A 104 -6.10 -7.13 -1.20
C ILE A 104 -5.21 -6.59 -0.09
N ALA A 105 -5.06 -5.28 0.06
CA ALA A 105 -4.05 -4.72 0.97
C ALA A 105 -4.43 -4.85 2.46
N GLU A 106 -5.63 -4.41 2.81
CA GLU A 106 -6.10 -4.30 4.19
C GLU A 106 -6.06 -5.63 4.97
N PRO A 107 -6.42 -6.80 4.38
CA PRO A 107 -6.30 -8.09 5.06
C PRO A 107 -4.88 -8.41 5.53
N TYR A 108 -3.84 -8.03 4.78
CA TYR A 108 -2.45 -8.22 5.22
C TYR A 108 -2.02 -7.14 6.21
N ILE A 109 -2.44 -5.90 5.99
CA ILE A 109 -2.14 -4.77 6.87
C ILE A 109 -2.61 -5.06 8.31
N ILE A 110 -3.84 -5.55 8.50
CA ILE A 110 -4.40 -5.78 9.85
C ILE A 110 -3.74 -6.96 10.59
N GLN A 111 -3.04 -7.83 9.86
CA GLN A 111 -2.27 -8.95 10.42
C GLN A 111 -0.82 -8.56 10.73
N ASP A 112 -0.36 -7.40 10.26
CA ASP A 112 1.00 -6.94 10.48
C ASP A 112 1.24 -6.60 11.97
N LYS A 113 2.39 -7.02 12.52
CA LYS A 113 2.78 -6.76 13.91
C LYS A 113 2.88 -5.27 14.27
N ARG A 114 3.10 -4.39 13.28
CA ARG A 114 3.13 -2.93 13.46
C ARG A 114 1.73 -2.35 13.57
N TYR A 115 0.71 -3.02 13.05
CA TYR A 115 -0.65 -2.52 13.04
C TYR A 115 -1.19 -2.29 14.46
N GLN A 116 -1.79 -1.13 14.65
CA GLN A 116 -2.50 -0.75 15.85
C GLN A 116 -3.96 -0.55 15.49
N LYS A 117 -4.83 -1.35 16.12
CA LYS A 117 -6.27 -1.21 16.00
C LYS A 117 -6.64 0.22 16.41
N THR A 118 -7.02 1.01 15.43
CA THR A 118 -7.39 2.42 15.51
C THR A 118 -8.85 2.57 15.17
#